data_AF-A0A9N8ZKU6-F1
#
_entry.id   AF-A0A9N8ZKU6-F1
#
_cell.length_a   1.000
_cell.length_b   1.000
_cell.length_c   1.000
_cell.angle_alpha   90.00
_cell.angle_beta   90.00
_cell.angle_gamma   90.00
#
_symmetry.space_group_name_H-M   'P 1'
#
loop_
_entity.id
_entity.type
_entity.pdbx_description
1 polymer ?
#
loop_
_entity_poly.entity_id
_entity_poly.type
_entity_poly.pdbx_seq_one_letter_code
_entity_poly.pdbx_strand_id
1 'polypeptide(L)'
;MGIKLSKTSKKSEPLPPINVQENPDFRYNDDSWPDVMNELTRVLKPGGYLELVEFSAPLQTGPVTSQLFNAVNKMLELRGLDILTVYKVRSYFEQQENLEDIIEEKNRLPHGPEAGKLGQATAENCRLVLSNLKPLLQEALKISSEELKNNLDISAKELREFNSYQDISCVYARKIVNH
;
A
#
# COMPACT_ATOMS: atom_id res chain seq x y z
N MET A 1 28.99 31.47 30.33
CA MET A 1 28.36 30.29 30.95
C MET A 1 27.65 29.52 29.84
N GLY A 2 28.33 28.55 29.23
CA GLY A 2 27.86 27.87 28.01
C GLY A 2 27.26 26.50 28.34
N ILE A 3 26.04 26.24 27.90
CA ILE A 3 25.34 24.98 28.09
C ILE A 3 25.82 24.00 27.01
N LYS A 4 26.51 22.93 27.43
CA LYS A 4 26.84 21.78 26.56
C LYS A 4 25.58 20.90 26.42
N LEU A 5 25.01 20.86 25.22
CA LEU A 5 24.00 19.87 24.82
C LEU A 5 24.71 18.57 24.40
N SER A 6 24.62 17.53 25.23
CA SER A 6 25.05 16.18 24.89
C SER A 6 24.01 15.52 23.99
N LYS A 7 24.32 15.40 22.70
CA LYS A 7 23.56 14.55 21.75
C LYS A 7 23.93 13.10 22.03
N THR A 8 23.08 12.37 22.76
CA THR A 8 23.10 10.89 22.74
C THR A 8 22.01 10.43 21.79
N SER A 9 22.40 10.19 20.54
CA SER A 9 21.58 9.46 19.57
C SER A 9 21.55 8.00 20.01
N LYS A 10 20.39 7.54 20.52
CA LYS A 10 20.14 6.11 20.65
C LYS A 10 20.02 5.55 19.23
N LYS A 11 21.06 4.85 18.77
CA LYS A 11 20.99 4.02 17.56
C LYS A 11 19.85 3.02 17.77
N SER A 12 18.87 3.02 16.89
CA SER A 12 17.84 1.98 16.83
C SER A 12 18.52 0.67 16.48
N GLU A 13 18.45 -0.30 17.37
CA GLU A 13 18.90 -1.67 17.07
C GLU A 13 18.05 -2.25 15.92
N PRO A 14 18.66 -3.02 14.99
CA PRO A 14 17.89 -3.78 14.01
C PRO A 14 16.99 -4.78 14.75
N LEU A 15 15.73 -4.86 14.32
CA LEU A 15 14.83 -5.91 14.80
C LEU A 15 15.42 -7.29 14.45
N PRO A 16 15.24 -8.30 15.31
CA PRO A 16 15.72 -9.64 15.04
C PRO A 16 15.10 -10.16 13.73
N PRO A 17 15.84 -10.96 12.95
CA PRO A 17 15.31 -11.55 11.73
C PRO A 17 14.14 -12.47 12.10
N ILE A 18 12.94 -12.12 11.63
CA ILE A 18 11.80 -13.03 11.64
C ILE A 18 12.11 -14.10 10.61
N ASN A 19 11.99 -15.37 11.02
CA ASN A 19 12.29 -16.52 10.18
C ASN A 19 11.33 -16.52 8.97
N VAL A 20 11.82 -16.09 7.81
CA VAL A 20 11.08 -16.13 6.55
C VAL A 20 11.15 -17.57 6.05
N GLN A 21 10.29 -18.44 6.60
CA GLN A 21 9.93 -19.64 5.86
C GLN A 21 9.31 -19.17 4.54
N GLU A 22 9.90 -19.59 3.42
CA GLU A 22 9.29 -19.46 2.10
C GLU A 22 7.84 -19.93 2.22
N ASN A 23 6.90 -18.99 2.14
CA ASN A 23 5.50 -19.30 2.25
C ASN A 23 5.00 -19.58 0.82
N PRO A 24 4.73 -20.84 0.44
CA PRO A 24 4.37 -21.23 -0.92
C PRO A 24 3.03 -20.63 -1.41
N ASP A 25 2.31 -19.93 -0.53
CA ASP A 25 1.03 -19.29 -0.85
C ASP A 25 1.17 -17.92 -1.55
N PHE A 26 2.34 -17.28 -1.52
CA PHE A 26 2.57 -16.01 -2.23
C PHE A 26 3.21 -16.26 -3.60
N ARG A 27 2.37 -16.56 -4.60
CA ARG A 27 2.79 -16.93 -5.96
C ARG A 27 3.22 -15.77 -6.86
N TYR A 28 3.05 -14.53 -6.41
CA TYR A 28 3.34 -13.34 -7.21
C TYR A 28 4.23 -12.39 -6.41
N ASN A 29 5.40 -12.11 -6.97
CA ASN A 29 6.33 -11.08 -6.51
C ASN A 29 6.42 -9.98 -7.58
N ASP A 30 7.23 -8.95 -7.33
CA ASP A 30 7.38 -7.80 -8.22
C ASP A 30 7.74 -8.16 -9.65
N ASP A 31 8.52 -9.22 -9.82
CA ASP A 31 8.98 -9.70 -11.11
C ASP A 31 7.89 -10.46 -11.89
N SER A 32 6.75 -10.75 -11.26
CA SER A 32 5.66 -11.51 -11.86
C SER A 32 4.70 -10.65 -12.70
N TRP A 33 4.78 -9.32 -12.61
CA TRP A 33 3.86 -8.41 -13.31
C TRP A 33 3.81 -8.62 -14.84
N PRO A 34 4.94 -8.82 -15.56
CA PRO A 34 4.90 -9.15 -16.98
C PRO A 34 4.06 -10.41 -17.28
N ASP A 35 4.22 -11.48 -16.49
CA ASP A 35 3.47 -12.72 -16.66
C ASP A 35 1.98 -12.52 -16.33
N VAL A 36 1.67 -11.79 -15.27
CA VAL A 36 0.30 -11.42 -14.90
C VAL A 36 -0.38 -10.63 -16.03
N MET A 37 0.29 -9.61 -16.57
CA MET A 37 -0.25 -8.82 -17.68
C MET A 37 -0.45 -9.67 -18.93
N ASN A 38 0.51 -10.53 -19.27
CA ASN A 38 0.39 -11.44 -20.41
C ASN A 38 -0.86 -12.34 -20.27
N GLU A 39 -1.11 -12.89 -19.09
CA GLU A 39 -2.28 -13.75 -18.87
C GLU A 39 -3.59 -12.96 -18.87
N LEU A 40 -3.62 -11.78 -18.24
CA LEU A 40 -4.79 -10.89 -18.24
C LEU A 40 -5.15 -10.46 -19.67
N THR A 41 -4.18 -10.06 -20.49
CA THR A 41 -4.44 -9.66 -21.88
C THR A 41 -4.76 -10.85 -22.77
N ARG A 42 -4.18 -12.04 -22.54
CA ARG A 42 -4.48 -13.27 -23.30
C ARG A 42 -5.95 -13.64 -23.22
N VAL A 43 -6.57 -13.59 -22.04
CA VAL A 43 -7.96 -14.02 -21.81
C VAL A 43 -9.01 -13.03 -22.30
N LEU A 44 -8.64 -11.77 -22.55
CA LEU A 44 -9.55 -10.80 -23.15
C LEU A 44 -9.94 -11.23 -24.56
N LYS A 45 -11.23 -11.11 -24.88
CA LYS A 45 -11.71 -11.15 -26.26
C LYS A 45 -11.17 -9.94 -27.05
N PRO A 46 -11.02 -10.04 -28.39
CA PRO A 46 -10.75 -8.86 -29.22
C PRO A 46 -11.75 -7.74 -28.94
N GLY A 47 -11.25 -6.51 -28.73
CA GLY A 47 -12.06 -5.36 -28.34
C GLY A 47 -12.59 -5.36 -26.90
N GLY A 48 -12.20 -6.33 -26.07
CA GLY A 48 -12.47 -6.33 -24.63
C GLY A 48 -11.58 -5.33 -23.87
N TYR A 49 -11.98 -4.96 -22.66
CA TYR A 49 -11.23 -4.01 -21.82
C TYR A 49 -10.60 -4.72 -20.62
N LEU A 50 -9.41 -4.27 -20.25
CA LEU A 50 -8.78 -4.54 -18.96
C LEU A 50 -8.70 -3.25 -18.18
N GLU A 51 -9.04 -3.31 -16.90
CA GLU A 51 -8.92 -2.22 -15.94
C GLU A 51 -8.18 -2.74 -14.70
N LEU A 52 -7.15 -2.02 -14.26
CA LEU A 52 -6.46 -2.25 -13.00
C LEU A 52 -6.54 -0.98 -12.14
N VAL A 53 -6.90 -1.16 -10.87
CA VAL A 53 -7.00 -0.08 -9.89
C VAL A 53 -6.08 -0.39 -8.73
N GLU A 54 -5.07 0.45 -8.53
CA GLU A 54 -4.09 0.30 -7.47
C GLU A 54 -4.06 1.53 -6.58
N PHE A 55 -3.62 1.35 -5.33
CA PHE A 55 -3.55 2.43 -4.34
C PHE A 55 -2.27 2.39 -3.52
N SER A 56 -1.81 3.56 -3.07
CA SER A 56 -0.65 3.67 -2.17
C SER A 56 -1.03 3.39 -0.70
N ALA A 57 -0.02 3.20 0.15
CA ALA A 57 -0.20 3.38 1.59
C ALA A 57 -0.62 4.83 1.92
N PRO A 58 -1.31 5.09 3.04
CA PRO A 58 -1.69 6.45 3.43
C PRO A 58 -0.48 7.39 3.56
N LEU A 59 -0.61 8.54 2.91
CA LEU A 59 0.34 9.65 2.89
C LEU A 59 -0.13 10.77 3.83
N GLN A 60 0.80 11.65 4.21
CA GLN A 60 0.55 12.77 5.12
C GLN A 60 -0.09 12.29 6.43
N THR A 61 0.57 11.34 7.09
CA THR A 61 0.07 10.69 8.30
C THR A 61 0.78 11.19 9.55
N GLY A 62 0.16 10.95 10.71
CA GLY A 62 0.81 11.18 12.01
C GLY A 62 1.80 10.06 12.38
N PRO A 63 2.56 10.23 13.48
CA PRO A 63 3.63 9.32 13.87
C PRO A 63 3.16 7.88 14.14
N VAL A 64 1.99 7.67 14.73
CA VAL A 64 1.50 6.31 15.05
C VAL A 64 1.10 5.59 13.77
N THR A 65 0.36 6.25 12.90
CA THR A 65 -0.06 5.73 11.60
C THR A 65 1.16 5.42 10.72
N SER A 66 2.13 6.34 10.68
CA SER A 66 3.41 6.11 10.00
C SER A 66 4.13 4.86 10.54
N GLN A 67 4.19 4.67 11.85
CA GLN A 67 4.84 3.49 12.45
C GLN A 67 4.13 2.19 12.06
N LEU A 68 2.79 2.17 12.10
CA LEU A 68 1.99 1.00 11.74
C LEU A 68 2.16 0.64 10.27
N PHE A 69 2.01 1.61 9.35
CA PHE A 69 2.17 1.35 7.91
C PHE A 69 3.61 1.05 7.51
N ASN A 70 4.62 1.61 8.20
CA ASN A 70 6.02 1.21 7.99
C ASN A 70 6.27 -0.26 8.36
N ALA A 71 5.61 -0.78 9.39
CA ALA A 71 5.70 -2.20 9.72
C ALA A 71 5.01 -3.08 8.66
N VAL A 72 3.86 -2.65 8.15
CA VAL A 72 3.16 -3.33 7.04
C VAL A 72 4.02 -3.32 5.78
N ASN A 73 4.58 -2.18 5.39
CA ASN A 73 5.40 -2.05 4.18
C ASN A 73 6.63 -2.97 4.23
N LYS A 74 7.37 -2.98 5.34
CA LYS A 74 8.49 -3.91 5.52
C LYS A 74 8.08 -5.37 5.43
N MET A 75 6.90 -5.71 5.97
CA MET A 75 6.35 -7.06 5.90
C MET A 75 6.01 -7.47 4.45
N LEU A 76 5.49 -6.55 3.64
CA LEU A 76 5.20 -6.76 2.22
C LEU A 76 6.50 -6.87 1.41
N GLU A 77 7.47 -5.99 1.64
CA GLU A 77 8.79 -6.02 1.02
C GLU A 77 9.53 -7.34 1.30
N LEU A 78 9.46 -7.86 2.54
CA LEU A 78 10.04 -9.16 2.90
C LEU A 78 9.37 -10.35 2.18
N ARG A 79 8.18 -10.15 1.61
CA ARG A 79 7.47 -11.12 0.76
C ARG A 79 7.68 -10.87 -0.73
N GLY A 80 8.55 -9.92 -1.10
CA GLY A 80 8.84 -9.56 -2.48
C GLY A 80 7.72 -8.78 -3.16
N LEU A 81 6.99 -7.96 -2.40
CA LEU A 81 5.89 -7.13 -2.91
C LEU A 81 6.26 -5.64 -2.97
N ASP A 82 5.89 -5.02 -4.08
CA ASP A 82 6.17 -3.64 -4.43
C ASP A 82 5.04 -2.75 -3.97
N ILE A 83 5.29 -2.06 -2.87
CA ILE A 83 4.38 -1.07 -2.30
C ILE A 83 4.20 0.18 -3.19
N LEU A 84 4.98 0.32 -4.27
CA LEU A 84 4.93 1.41 -5.24
C LEU A 84 4.24 1.02 -6.56
N THR A 85 3.61 -0.15 -6.62
CA THR A 85 2.88 -0.67 -7.81
C THR A 85 1.93 0.36 -8.40
N VAL A 86 1.23 1.14 -7.57
CA VAL A 86 0.30 2.21 -8.02
C VAL A 86 0.94 3.21 -8.98
N TYR A 87 2.24 3.44 -8.89
CA TYR A 87 2.97 4.36 -9.77
C TYR A 87 3.53 3.69 -11.02
N LYS A 88 3.43 2.36 -11.12
CA LYS A 88 3.93 1.53 -12.22
C LYS A 88 2.82 0.95 -13.11
N VAL A 89 1.56 0.94 -12.67
CA VAL A 89 0.44 0.31 -13.40
C VAL A 89 0.40 0.70 -14.87
N ARG A 90 0.53 1.99 -15.19
CA ARG A 90 0.50 2.45 -16.58
C ARG A 90 1.63 1.84 -17.42
N SER A 91 2.83 1.71 -16.87
CA SER A 91 3.95 1.14 -17.62
C SER A 91 3.75 -0.34 -17.91
N TYR A 92 3.04 -1.07 -17.06
CA TYR A 92 2.67 -2.47 -17.32
C TYR A 92 1.72 -2.60 -18.51
N PHE A 93 0.80 -1.65 -18.71
CA PHE A 93 -0.06 -1.60 -19.90
C PHE A 93 0.73 -1.21 -21.16
N GLU A 94 1.62 -0.22 -21.06
CA GLU A 94 2.42 0.25 -22.20
C GLU A 94 3.41 -0.80 -22.73
N GLN A 95 3.75 -1.80 -21.92
CA GLN A 95 4.58 -2.95 -22.32
C GLN A 95 3.79 -4.01 -23.11
N GLN A 96 2.46 -3.90 -23.21
CA GLN A 96 1.62 -4.88 -23.90
C GLN A 96 1.36 -4.45 -25.36
N GLU A 97 1.92 -5.20 -26.31
CA GLU A 97 1.76 -4.91 -27.75
C GLU A 97 0.32 -5.14 -28.26
N ASN A 98 -0.52 -5.84 -27.50
CA ASN A 98 -1.89 -6.21 -27.88
C ASN A 98 -2.97 -5.30 -27.25
N LEU A 99 -2.57 -4.21 -26.58
CA LEU A 99 -3.46 -3.22 -25.99
C LEU A 99 -3.38 -1.89 -26.74
N GLU A 100 -4.52 -1.21 -26.86
CA GLU A 100 -4.68 0.12 -27.44
C GLU A 100 -5.52 1.00 -26.51
N ASP A 101 -5.56 2.32 -26.79
CA ASP A 101 -6.35 3.30 -26.02
C ASP A 101 -6.04 3.30 -24.51
N ILE A 102 -4.76 3.25 -24.13
CA ILE A 102 -4.32 3.20 -22.72
C ILE A 102 -4.57 4.55 -22.03
N ILE A 103 -5.54 4.58 -21.12
CA ILE A 103 -5.89 5.75 -20.31
C ILE A 103 -5.50 5.49 -18.85
N GLU A 104 -4.94 6.51 -18.19
CA GLU A 104 -4.64 6.49 -16.77
C GLU A 104 -5.37 7.65 -16.07
N GLU A 105 -6.16 7.31 -15.06
CA GLU A 105 -6.84 8.24 -14.18
C GLU A 105 -6.19 8.21 -12.80
N LYS A 106 -5.58 9.35 -12.41
CA LYS A 106 -4.97 9.52 -11.09
C LYS A 106 -5.93 10.27 -10.18
N ASN A 107 -6.20 9.71 -9.01
CA ASN A 107 -7.07 10.30 -8.03
C ASN A 107 -6.50 10.16 -6.62
N ARG A 108 -7.16 10.77 -5.63
CA ARG A 108 -6.81 10.65 -4.21
C ARG A 108 -8.00 10.17 -3.41
N LEU A 109 -7.77 9.23 -2.50
CA LEU A 109 -8.73 8.87 -1.44
C LEU A 109 -8.43 9.67 -0.18
N PRO A 110 -9.16 10.76 0.07
CA PRO A 110 -9.02 11.52 1.31
C PRO A 110 -9.56 10.73 2.50
N HIS A 111 -8.96 10.95 3.66
CA HIS A 111 -9.42 10.47 4.97
C HIS A 111 -9.99 11.61 5.82
N GLY A 112 -9.75 12.86 5.40
CA GLY A 112 -10.17 14.06 6.09
C GLY A 112 -11.70 14.23 6.13
N PRO A 113 -12.21 15.02 7.09
CA PRO A 113 -13.65 15.24 7.27
C PRO A 113 -14.32 15.95 6.08
N GLU A 114 -13.57 16.70 5.28
CA GLU A 114 -14.08 17.42 4.10
C GLU A 114 -14.63 16.47 3.02
N ALA A 115 -14.15 15.22 2.99
CA ALA A 115 -14.64 14.19 2.10
C ALA A 115 -15.94 13.50 2.58
N GLY A 116 -16.52 13.97 3.69
CA GLY A 116 -17.76 13.46 4.25
C GLY A 116 -17.74 11.94 4.47
N LYS A 117 -18.74 11.24 3.93
CA LYS A 117 -18.88 9.78 4.08
C LYS A 117 -17.72 9.00 3.44
N LEU A 118 -17.13 9.51 2.36
CA LEU A 118 -15.99 8.87 1.71
C LEU A 118 -14.78 8.91 2.65
N GLY A 119 -14.47 10.06 3.24
CA GLY A 119 -13.37 10.20 4.20
C GLY A 119 -13.51 9.27 5.40
N GLN A 120 -14.74 9.18 5.93
CA GLN A 120 -15.05 8.23 7.01
C GLN A 120 -14.81 6.77 6.58
N ALA A 121 -15.33 6.35 5.43
CA ALA A 121 -15.19 4.99 4.94
C ALA A 121 -13.73 4.61 4.68
N THR A 122 -12.93 5.51 4.10
CA THR A 122 -11.51 5.25 3.85
C THR A 122 -10.73 5.10 5.15
N ALA A 123 -10.99 5.95 6.16
CA ALA A 123 -10.35 5.85 7.47
C ALA A 123 -10.74 4.55 8.22
N GLU A 124 -12.01 4.15 8.14
CA GLU A 124 -12.49 2.88 8.69
C GLU A 124 -11.85 1.67 7.98
N ASN A 125 -11.69 1.73 6.65
CA ASN A 125 -11.02 0.69 5.88
C ASN A 125 -9.55 0.55 6.28
N CYS A 126 -8.82 1.66 6.43
CA CYS A 126 -7.44 1.64 6.93
C CYS A 126 -7.33 0.99 8.32
N ARG A 127 -8.24 1.33 9.23
CA ARG A 127 -8.30 0.71 10.56
C ARG A 127 -8.54 -0.80 10.47
N LEU A 128 -9.44 -1.24 9.58
CA LEU A 128 -9.76 -2.66 9.39
C LEU A 128 -8.55 -3.44 8.84
N VAL A 129 -7.85 -2.89 7.84
CA VAL A 129 -6.61 -3.47 7.31
C VAL A 129 -5.60 -3.69 8.44
N LEU A 130 -5.32 -2.66 9.23
CA LEU A 130 -4.37 -2.77 10.34
C LEU A 130 -4.85 -3.75 11.42
N SER A 131 -6.15 -3.77 11.73
CA SER A 131 -6.72 -4.71 12.70
C SER A 131 -6.57 -6.17 12.26
N ASN A 132 -6.71 -6.45 10.97
CA ASN A 132 -6.56 -7.81 10.42
C ASN A 132 -5.10 -8.28 10.41
N LEU A 133 -4.15 -7.35 10.45
CA LEU A 133 -2.71 -7.65 10.55
C LEU A 133 -2.22 -7.70 12.01
N LYS A 134 -3.13 -7.80 12.98
CA LYS A 134 -2.82 -7.71 14.41
C LYS A 134 -1.66 -8.60 14.87
N PRO A 135 -1.65 -9.93 14.64
CA PRO A 135 -0.55 -10.78 15.12
C PRO A 135 0.81 -10.33 14.57
N LEU A 136 0.84 -9.95 13.29
CA LEU A 136 2.05 -9.51 12.59
C LEU A 136 2.55 -8.16 13.13
N LEU A 137 1.63 -7.21 13.35
CA LEU A 137 1.98 -5.90 13.90
C LEU A 137 2.47 -5.99 15.35
N GLN A 138 1.87 -6.86 16.16
CA GLN A 138 2.32 -7.08 17.54
C GLN A 138 3.74 -7.65 17.60
N GLU A 139 4.03 -8.64 16.75
CA GLU A 139 5.36 -9.22 16.65
C GLU A 139 6.38 -8.20 16.13
N ALA A 140 6.08 -7.53 15.01
CA ALA A 140 6.99 -6.58 14.36
C ALA A 140 7.31 -5.37 15.25
N LEU A 141 6.33 -4.87 15.99
CA LEU A 141 6.48 -3.69 16.85
C LEU A 141 6.80 -4.03 18.30
N LYS A 142 6.75 -5.31 18.68
CA LYS A 142 6.93 -5.80 20.06
C LYS A 142 5.97 -5.13 21.06
N ILE A 143 4.70 -5.01 20.67
CA ILE A 143 3.64 -4.35 21.46
C ILE A 143 2.54 -5.33 21.89
N SER A 144 1.89 -5.02 23.01
CA SER A 144 0.76 -5.76 23.54
C SER A 144 -0.52 -5.55 22.69
N SER A 145 -1.53 -6.40 22.92
CA SER A 145 -2.84 -6.26 22.26
C SER A 145 -3.51 -4.92 22.59
N GLU A 146 -3.34 -4.45 23.82
CA GLU A 146 -3.97 -3.21 24.29
C GLU A 146 -3.25 -1.98 23.71
N GLU A 147 -1.91 -2.00 23.65
CA GLU A 147 -1.15 -0.96 22.98
C GLU A 147 -1.49 -0.87 21.49
N LEU A 148 -1.62 -2.01 20.79
CA LEU A 148 -2.05 -1.99 19.40
C LEU A 148 -3.45 -1.41 19.24
N LYS A 149 -4.42 -1.79 20.09
CA LYS A 149 -5.77 -1.23 20.05
C LYS A 149 -5.75 0.29 20.24
N ASN A 150 -4.99 0.80 21.20
CA ASN A 150 -4.80 2.24 21.40
C ASN A 150 -4.16 2.90 20.18
N ASN A 151 -3.17 2.27 19.57
CA ASN A 151 -2.53 2.76 18.35
C ASN A 151 -3.50 2.82 17.16
N LEU A 152 -4.43 1.86 17.02
CA LEU A 152 -5.48 1.89 16.00
C LEU A 152 -6.47 3.06 16.22
N ASP A 153 -6.80 3.36 17.48
CA ASP A 153 -7.65 4.51 17.83
C ASP A 153 -6.93 5.84 17.54
N ILE A 154 -5.63 5.94 17.85
CA ILE A 154 -4.82 7.13 17.53
C ILE A 154 -4.67 7.26 16.00
N SER A 155 -4.39 6.17 15.29
CA SER A 155 -4.21 6.19 13.85
C SER A 155 -5.47 6.68 13.12
N ALA A 156 -6.66 6.23 13.54
CA ALA A 156 -7.92 6.72 12.97
C ALA A 156 -8.13 8.23 13.19
N LYS A 157 -7.62 8.79 14.30
CA LYS A 157 -7.64 10.24 14.55
C LYS A 157 -6.62 10.96 13.67
N GLU A 158 -5.38 10.48 13.63
CA GLU A 158 -4.31 11.06 12.83
C GLU A 158 -4.71 11.14 11.35
N LEU A 159 -5.26 10.06 10.77
CA LEU A 159 -5.70 10.04 9.37
C LEU A 159 -6.67 11.19 9.05
N ARG A 160 -7.54 11.53 9.99
CA ARG A 160 -8.52 12.62 9.84
C ARG A 160 -7.90 13.99 10.11
N GLU A 161 -7.12 14.14 11.18
CA GLU A 161 -6.52 15.40 11.62
C GLU A 161 -5.47 15.92 10.63
N PHE A 162 -4.68 15.02 10.07
CA PHE A 162 -3.63 15.38 9.11
C PHE A 162 -4.16 15.46 7.68
N ASN A 163 -5.46 15.28 7.44
CA ASN A 163 -6.06 15.18 6.11
C ASN A 163 -5.28 14.18 5.22
N SER A 164 -4.96 13.02 5.78
CA SER A 164 -4.22 11.97 5.09
C SER A 164 -4.97 11.52 3.83
N TYR A 165 -4.23 10.99 2.87
CA TYR A 165 -4.81 10.48 1.63
C TYR A 165 -4.01 9.31 1.07
N GLN A 166 -4.63 8.50 0.22
CA GLN A 166 -3.93 7.53 -0.62
C GLN A 166 -4.00 8.01 -2.06
N ASP A 167 -2.94 7.81 -2.82
CA ASP A 167 -2.99 7.96 -4.27
C ASP A 167 -3.67 6.73 -4.86
N ILE A 168 -4.51 6.93 -5.87
CA ILE A 168 -5.08 5.88 -6.72
C ILE A 168 -4.58 6.08 -8.14
N SER A 169 -4.22 4.99 -8.81
CA SER A 169 -4.14 4.93 -10.27
C SER A 169 -5.13 3.90 -10.79
N CYS A 170 -6.05 4.34 -11.64
CA CYS A 170 -6.91 3.48 -12.45
C CYS A 170 -6.39 3.52 -13.88
N VAL A 171 -5.96 2.37 -14.41
CA VAL A 171 -5.50 2.26 -15.80
C VAL A 171 -6.38 1.29 -16.52
N TYR A 172 -6.90 1.70 -17.67
CA TYR A 172 -7.66 0.83 -18.54
C TYR A 172 -7.25 0.97 -20.00
N ALA A 173 -7.40 -0.13 -20.72
CA ALA A 173 -7.08 -0.22 -22.14
C ALA A 173 -7.95 -1.27 -22.81
N ARG A 174 -8.01 -1.19 -24.14
CA ARG A 174 -8.77 -2.10 -24.98
C ARG A 174 -7.82 -3.08 -25.67
N LYS A 175 -8.22 -4.34 -25.81
CA LYS A 175 -7.47 -5.30 -26.64
C LYS A 175 -7.70 -5.03 -28.12
N ILE A 176 -6.62 -4.98 -28.89
CA ILE A 176 -6.65 -4.74 -30.34
C ILE A 176 -7.56 -5.77 -31.02
N VAL A 177 -8.34 -5.30 -32.00
CA VAL A 177 -9.10 -6.14 -32.92
C VAL A 177 -8.25 -6.37 -34.17
N ASN A 178 -7.70 -7.58 -34.33
CA ASN A 178 -7.03 -7.94 -35.57
C ASN A 178 -8.09 -8.03 -36.68
N HIS A 179 -7.99 -7.15 -37.67
CA HIS A 179 -8.81 -7.15 -38.89
C HIS A 179 -8.27 -8.13 -39.93
#